data_AF-A0A959QDF7-F1
#
_entry.id   AF-A0A959QDF7-F1
#
_cell.length_a   1.000
_cell.length_b   1.000
_cell.length_c   1.000
_cell.angle_alpha   90.00
_cell.angle_beta   90.00
_cell.angle_gamma   90.00
#
_symmetry.space_group_name_H-M   'P 1'
#
loop_
_entity.id
_entity.type
_entity.pdbx_description
1 polymer ?
#
loop_
_entity_poly.entity_id
_entity_poly.type
_entity_poly.pdbx_seq_one_letter_code
_entity_poly.pdbx_strand_id
1 'polypeptide(L)'
;MPNDSPDTPTKSPRNPFKNWIWVYVVVLAFIGGQWLLFGSYSAKETTWQEFRDQMLKNEDVASLTVINGERVEVYLLPEKLNKDRYEKISKNHPGPQYFFNIGSVDQFTGDLDEAIADLGIAEVPVKYEKRSNWLADAFSWIFPIVILVLLWLFLLRRMGGAGGKGGVNPFDFGKSSAKLFDQHNHSQVTFADVAGLDEAKVEIREIVDFLKNPDHYTRLGAKIPKGVMLIG
;
A
#
# COMPACT_ATOMS: atom_id res chain seq x y z
N MET A 1 8.67 -20.74 60.26
CA MET A 1 8.43 -19.42 59.64
C MET A 1 7.73 -19.68 58.32
N PRO A 2 6.55 -19.10 58.07
CA PRO A 2 5.82 -19.29 56.82
C PRO A 2 6.50 -18.51 55.69
N ASN A 3 6.55 -19.12 54.52
CA ASN A 3 7.07 -18.56 53.28
C ASN A 3 5.96 -17.76 52.59
N ASP A 4 5.94 -16.45 52.76
CA ASP A 4 5.08 -15.54 51.99
C ASP A 4 5.78 -15.17 50.67
N SER A 5 5.33 -15.78 49.58
CA SER A 5 5.59 -15.27 48.22
C SER A 5 4.33 -14.55 47.74
N PRO A 6 4.40 -13.30 47.25
CA PRO A 6 3.22 -12.60 46.76
C PRO A 6 2.86 -13.11 45.36
N ASP A 7 1.68 -13.71 45.23
CA ASP A 7 1.08 -14.01 43.93
C ASP A 7 0.84 -12.72 43.15
N THR A 8 1.62 -12.50 42.09
CA THR A 8 1.34 -11.44 41.11
C THR A 8 0.43 -12.01 40.01
N PRO A 9 -0.75 -11.43 39.75
CA PRO A 9 -1.61 -11.92 38.69
C PRO A 9 -0.99 -11.58 37.34
N THR A 10 -0.56 -12.62 36.61
CA THR A 10 -0.08 -12.52 35.23
C THR A 10 -1.22 -12.06 34.32
N LYS A 11 -1.22 -10.78 33.94
CA LYS A 11 -2.10 -10.27 32.88
C LYS A 11 -1.73 -10.95 31.57
N SER A 12 -2.55 -11.91 31.15
CA SER A 12 -2.50 -12.51 29.82
C SER A 12 -2.50 -11.42 28.73
N PRO A 13 -1.61 -11.48 27.72
CA PRO A 13 -1.59 -10.48 26.67
C PRO A 13 -2.92 -10.52 25.92
N ARG A 14 -3.70 -9.44 26.00
CA ARG A 14 -4.93 -9.26 25.22
C ARG A 14 -4.55 -9.30 23.74
N ASN A 15 -4.84 -10.42 23.09
CA ASN A 15 -4.60 -10.61 21.67
C ASN A 15 -5.48 -9.60 20.90
N PRO A 16 -4.91 -8.57 20.26
CA PRO A 16 -5.69 -7.47 19.68
C PRO A 16 -6.64 -7.93 18.58
N PHE A 17 -6.37 -9.11 18.01
CA PHE A 17 -7.19 -9.74 16.98
C PHE A 17 -8.45 -10.41 17.51
N LYS A 18 -8.51 -10.83 18.79
CA LYS A 18 -9.64 -11.60 19.34
C LYS A 18 -10.95 -10.80 19.42
N ASN A 19 -10.87 -9.50 19.66
CA ASN A 19 -12.06 -8.64 19.75
C ASN A 19 -12.56 -8.13 18.38
N TRP A 20 -11.77 -8.33 17.31
CA TRP A 20 -12.09 -7.82 15.97
C TRP A 20 -12.52 -8.93 15.00
N ILE A 21 -12.57 -10.20 15.46
CA ILE A 21 -13.02 -11.36 14.66
C ILE A 21 -14.37 -11.09 13.99
N TRP A 22 -15.33 -10.50 14.71
CA TRP A 22 -16.64 -10.18 14.15
C TRP A 22 -16.59 -9.15 13.02
N VAL A 23 -15.66 -8.18 13.08
CA VAL A 23 -15.44 -7.19 12.03
C VAL A 23 -14.91 -7.88 10.77
N TYR A 24 -13.95 -8.79 10.92
CA TYR A 24 -13.43 -9.57 9.79
C TYR A 24 -14.50 -10.46 9.15
N VAL A 25 -15.38 -11.06 9.95
CA VAL A 25 -16.51 -11.87 9.44
C VAL A 25 -17.51 -11.00 8.67
N VAL A 26 -17.86 -9.82 9.17
CA VAL A 26 -18.76 -8.89 8.46
C VAL A 26 -18.13 -8.39 7.16
N VAL A 27 -16.84 -8.06 7.16
CA VAL A 27 -16.12 -7.63 5.96
C VAL A 27 -16.01 -8.77 4.94
N LEU A 28 -15.70 -10.00 5.37
CA LEU A 28 -15.66 -11.17 4.49
C LEU A 28 -17.05 -11.55 3.96
N ALA A 29 -18.10 -11.45 4.79
CA ALA A 29 -19.48 -11.68 4.35
C ALA A 29 -19.93 -10.59 3.37
N PHE A 30 -19.52 -9.34 3.58
CA PHE A 30 -19.77 -8.26 2.64
C PHE A 30 -19.05 -8.49 1.31
N ILE A 31 -17.76 -8.81 1.33
CA ILE A 31 -16.98 -9.12 0.11
C ILE A 31 -17.52 -10.36 -0.61
N GLY A 32 -17.82 -11.44 0.13
CA GLY A 32 -18.41 -12.66 -0.42
C GLY A 32 -19.82 -12.42 -0.97
N GLY A 33 -20.62 -11.59 -0.30
CA GLY A 33 -21.92 -11.14 -0.78
C GLY A 33 -21.82 -10.28 -2.03
N GLN A 34 -20.82 -9.40 -2.12
CA GLN A 34 -20.53 -8.64 -3.33
C GLN A 34 -20.13 -9.57 -4.48
N TRP A 35 -19.29 -10.58 -4.24
CA TRP A 35 -18.90 -11.55 -5.26
C TRP A 35 -20.09 -12.38 -5.77
N LEU A 36 -21.03 -12.73 -4.87
CA LEU A 36 -22.26 -13.45 -5.23
C LEU A 36 -23.28 -12.58 -5.97
N LEU A 37 -23.38 -11.28 -5.64
CA LEU A 37 -24.34 -10.36 -6.25
C LEU A 37 -23.81 -9.69 -7.53
N PHE A 38 -22.50 -9.51 -7.64
CA PHE A 38 -21.81 -8.80 -8.73
C PHE A 38 -20.80 -9.69 -9.46
N GLY A 39 -21.05 -11.00 -9.53
CA GLY A 39 -20.26 -11.89 -10.39
C GLY A 39 -20.13 -11.25 -11.77
N SER A 40 -18.91 -10.89 -12.16
CA SER A 40 -18.66 -10.16 -13.41
C SER A 40 -19.09 -11.04 -14.59
N TYR A 41 -20.27 -10.75 -15.14
CA TYR A 41 -20.68 -11.27 -16.42
C TYR A 41 -19.86 -10.56 -17.49
N SER A 42 -18.90 -11.29 -18.06
CA SER A 42 -18.17 -10.82 -19.23
C SER A 42 -18.88 -11.32 -20.48
N ALA A 43 -19.14 -10.41 -21.42
CA ALA A 43 -19.46 -10.79 -22.79
C ALA A 43 -18.37 -11.73 -23.33
N LYS A 44 -18.74 -12.63 -24.23
CA LYS A 44 -17.78 -13.55 -24.86
C LYS A 44 -17.13 -12.88 -26.07
N GLU A 45 -15.81 -13.00 -26.19
CA GLU A 45 -15.10 -12.52 -27.38
C GLU A 45 -15.47 -13.36 -28.61
N THR A 46 -15.71 -12.70 -29.74
CA THR A 46 -15.99 -13.30 -31.06
C THR A 46 -15.23 -12.55 -32.15
N THR A 47 -15.33 -13.01 -33.39
CA THR A 47 -14.71 -12.37 -34.57
C THR A 47 -15.77 -11.77 -35.48
N TRP A 48 -15.35 -10.88 -36.37
CA TRP A 48 -16.23 -10.34 -37.41
C TRP A 48 -16.88 -11.44 -38.26
N GLN A 49 -16.11 -12.47 -38.62
CA GLN A 49 -16.60 -13.58 -39.44
C GLN A 49 -17.69 -14.38 -38.70
N GLU A 50 -17.46 -14.72 -37.44
CA GLU A 50 -18.42 -15.46 -36.63
C GLU A 50 -19.70 -14.63 -36.38
N PHE A 51 -19.55 -13.33 -36.16
CA PHE A 51 -20.67 -12.39 -36.08
C PHE A 51 -21.49 -12.34 -37.38
N ARG A 52 -20.83 -12.12 -38.53
CA ARG A 52 -21.49 -12.05 -39.85
C ARG A 52 -22.23 -13.34 -40.18
N ASP A 53 -21.54 -14.47 -40.09
CA ASP A 53 -22.04 -15.74 -40.61
C ASP A 53 -23.05 -16.43 -39.68
N GLN A 54 -22.92 -16.23 -38.37
CA GLN A 54 -23.75 -16.92 -37.39
C GLN A 54 -24.83 -16.03 -36.76
N MET A 55 -24.58 -14.73 -36.59
CA MET A 55 -25.52 -13.84 -35.88
C MET A 55 -26.29 -12.97 -36.88
N LEU A 56 -25.56 -12.26 -37.75
CA LEU A 56 -26.13 -11.29 -38.68
C LEU A 56 -26.99 -11.99 -39.76
N LYS A 57 -26.45 -13.05 -40.38
CA LYS A 57 -27.18 -13.89 -41.37
C LYS A 57 -28.49 -14.49 -40.87
N ASN A 58 -28.59 -14.75 -39.57
CA ASN A 58 -29.77 -15.36 -38.97
C ASN A 58 -30.74 -14.34 -38.36
N GLU A 59 -30.46 -13.04 -38.52
CA GLU A 59 -31.22 -11.93 -37.91
C GLU A 59 -31.38 -12.10 -36.39
N ASP A 60 -30.37 -12.67 -35.72
CA ASP A 60 -30.40 -12.91 -34.28
C ASP A 60 -30.00 -11.62 -33.48
N VAL A 61 -29.55 -10.55 -34.17
CA VAL A 61 -29.00 -9.32 -33.59
C VAL A 61 -30.10 -8.27 -33.35
N ALA A 62 -30.15 -7.72 -32.15
CA ALA A 62 -31.08 -6.64 -31.75
C ALA A 62 -30.46 -5.24 -31.88
N SER A 63 -29.22 -5.06 -31.42
CA SER A 63 -28.51 -3.79 -31.51
C SER A 63 -27.00 -3.95 -31.35
N LEU A 64 -26.26 -3.00 -31.90
CA LEU A 64 -24.81 -2.92 -31.78
C LEU A 64 -24.43 -1.67 -30.98
N THR A 65 -23.53 -1.80 -30.02
CA THR A 65 -22.98 -0.65 -29.28
C THR A 65 -21.48 -0.60 -29.46
N VAL A 66 -21.00 0.45 -30.13
CA VAL A 66 -19.58 0.73 -30.29
C VAL A 66 -19.08 1.48 -29.05
N ILE A 67 -18.12 0.89 -28.35
CA ILE A 67 -17.54 1.45 -27.12
C ILE A 67 -16.15 1.97 -27.39
N ASN A 68 -15.95 3.24 -27.06
CA ASN A 68 -14.66 3.94 -27.18
C ASN A 68 -14.05 3.90 -28.58
N GLY A 69 -14.80 3.50 -29.61
CA GLY A 69 -14.31 3.33 -30.98
C GLY A 69 -13.43 2.10 -31.21
N GLU A 70 -13.23 1.26 -30.20
CA GLU A 70 -12.28 0.13 -30.23
C GLU A 70 -12.98 -1.23 -30.25
N ARG A 71 -14.18 -1.32 -29.67
CA ARG A 71 -14.93 -2.57 -29.55
C ARG A 71 -16.40 -2.39 -29.87
N VAL A 72 -16.99 -3.43 -30.43
CA VAL A 72 -18.44 -3.51 -30.69
C VAL A 72 -19.02 -4.57 -29.78
N GLU A 73 -20.02 -4.18 -29.00
CA GLU A 73 -20.83 -5.07 -28.20
C GLU A 73 -22.10 -5.45 -28.95
N VAL A 74 -22.38 -6.75 -28.99
CA VAL A 74 -23.50 -7.34 -29.71
C VAL A 74 -24.59 -7.72 -28.72
N TYR A 75 -25.77 -7.13 -28.93
CA TYR A 75 -26.99 -7.48 -28.20
C TYR A 75 -27.83 -8.37 -29.09
N LEU A 76 -28.12 -9.58 -28.61
CA LEU A 76 -28.98 -10.54 -29.29
C LEU A 76 -30.45 -10.38 -28.85
N LEU A 77 -31.37 -10.75 -29.73
CA LEU A 77 -32.79 -10.77 -29.42
C LEU A 77 -33.09 -11.77 -28.28
N PRO A 78 -33.83 -11.37 -27.22
CA PRO A 78 -34.15 -12.27 -26.09
C PRO A 78 -34.83 -13.58 -26.51
N GLU A 79 -35.62 -13.54 -27.59
CA GLU A 79 -36.31 -14.71 -28.13
C GLU A 79 -35.38 -15.75 -28.76
N LYS A 80 -34.20 -15.31 -29.23
CA LYS A 80 -33.24 -16.15 -29.97
C LYS A 80 -32.11 -16.69 -29.08
N LEU A 81 -32.01 -16.23 -27.83
CA LEU A 81 -31.02 -16.70 -26.85
C LEU A 81 -31.16 -18.20 -26.47
N ASN A 82 -32.36 -18.78 -26.65
CA ASN A 82 -32.64 -20.17 -26.23
C ASN A 82 -32.32 -21.23 -27.29
N LYS A 83 -31.75 -20.86 -28.45
CA LYS A 83 -31.27 -21.84 -29.44
C LYS A 83 -29.99 -22.51 -28.92
N ASP A 84 -29.80 -23.80 -29.17
CA ASP A 84 -28.61 -24.61 -28.77
C ASP A 84 -27.26 -23.94 -29.12
N ARG A 85 -27.24 -23.06 -30.14
CA ARG A 85 -26.05 -22.32 -30.59
C ARG A 85 -25.50 -21.31 -29.57
N TYR A 86 -26.34 -20.76 -28.69
CA TYR A 86 -25.97 -19.73 -27.72
C TYR A 86 -26.00 -20.23 -26.26
N GLU A 87 -26.09 -21.56 -26.07
CA GLU A 87 -26.35 -22.19 -24.77
C GLU A 87 -25.27 -21.91 -23.70
N LYS A 88 -24.05 -21.58 -24.13
CA LYS A 88 -22.92 -21.24 -23.26
C LYS A 88 -22.95 -19.80 -22.72
N ILE A 89 -23.95 -19.01 -23.09
CA ILE A 89 -24.09 -17.62 -22.68
C ILE A 89 -25.16 -17.53 -21.60
N SER A 90 -24.94 -16.65 -20.62
CA SER A 90 -25.86 -16.49 -19.50
C SER A 90 -27.25 -16.06 -19.99
N LYS A 91 -28.24 -16.95 -19.83
CA LYS A 91 -29.58 -16.86 -20.43
C LYS A 91 -30.45 -15.73 -19.86
N ASN A 92 -30.00 -15.02 -18.82
CA ASN A 92 -30.85 -14.14 -18.01
C ASN A 92 -30.25 -12.75 -17.69
N HIS A 93 -29.27 -12.27 -18.46
CA HIS A 93 -28.73 -10.92 -18.26
C HIS A 93 -29.06 -9.96 -19.40
N PRO A 94 -29.53 -8.74 -19.09
CA PRO A 94 -29.82 -7.70 -20.08
C PRO A 94 -28.55 -7.03 -20.65
N GLY A 95 -27.38 -7.67 -20.51
CA GLY A 95 -26.09 -7.16 -20.98
C GLY A 95 -25.74 -7.64 -22.39
N PRO A 96 -24.59 -7.20 -22.93
CA PRO A 96 -24.07 -7.69 -24.19
C PRO A 96 -23.67 -9.17 -24.11
N GLN A 97 -24.03 -9.96 -25.11
CA GLN A 97 -23.70 -11.40 -25.16
C GLN A 97 -22.31 -11.63 -25.73
N TYR A 98 -21.98 -10.88 -26.79
CA TYR A 98 -20.71 -10.98 -27.49
C TYR A 98 -20.06 -9.62 -27.64
N PHE A 99 -18.75 -9.64 -27.84
CA PHE A 99 -18.02 -8.47 -28.30
C PHE A 99 -16.89 -8.86 -29.23
N PHE A 100 -16.50 -7.94 -30.10
CA PHE A 100 -15.30 -8.05 -30.92
C PHE A 100 -14.62 -6.69 -31.04
N ASN A 101 -13.32 -6.70 -31.32
CA ASN A 101 -12.55 -5.47 -31.48
C ASN A 101 -12.55 -5.03 -32.94
N ILE A 102 -12.56 -3.72 -33.16
CA ILE A 102 -12.52 -3.08 -34.47
C ILE A 102 -11.32 -2.16 -34.57
N GLY A 103 -10.75 -2.04 -35.77
CA GLY A 103 -9.63 -1.12 -36.03
C GLY A 103 -10.08 0.33 -36.22
N SER A 104 -11.15 0.53 -36.99
CA SER A 104 -11.76 1.84 -37.24
C SER A 104 -13.27 1.72 -37.28
N VAL A 105 -13.96 2.72 -36.73
CA VAL A 105 -15.42 2.83 -36.75
C VAL A 105 -15.95 2.94 -38.18
N ASP A 106 -15.23 3.65 -39.05
CA ASP A 106 -15.65 3.87 -40.44
C ASP A 106 -15.58 2.57 -41.24
N GLN A 107 -14.53 1.77 -41.04
CA GLN A 107 -14.39 0.45 -41.68
C GLN A 107 -15.49 -0.49 -41.21
N PHE A 108 -15.73 -0.55 -39.90
CA PHE A 108 -16.80 -1.37 -39.35
C PHE A 108 -18.18 -0.99 -39.89
N THR A 109 -18.48 0.31 -40.00
CA THR A 109 -19.77 0.79 -40.53
C THR A 109 -19.91 0.40 -42.00
N GLY A 110 -18.86 0.57 -42.81
CA GLY A 110 -18.84 0.13 -44.21
C GLY A 110 -19.00 -1.39 -44.37
N ASP A 111 -18.25 -2.19 -43.60
CA ASP A 111 -18.34 -3.65 -43.61
C ASP A 111 -19.74 -4.13 -43.15
N LEU A 112 -20.37 -3.42 -42.21
CA LEU A 112 -21.72 -3.69 -41.75
C LEU A 112 -22.77 -3.38 -42.83
N ASP A 113 -22.68 -2.22 -43.47
CA ASP A 113 -23.59 -1.83 -44.55
C ASP A 113 -23.47 -2.79 -45.74
N GLU A 114 -22.24 -3.17 -46.11
CA GLU A 114 -21.99 -4.18 -47.14
C GLU A 114 -22.57 -5.54 -46.75
N ALA A 115 -22.37 -5.99 -45.51
CA ALA A 115 -22.92 -7.27 -45.05
C ALA A 115 -24.45 -7.27 -44.98
N ILE A 116 -25.08 -6.16 -44.59
CA ILE A 116 -26.54 -5.99 -44.59
C ILE A 116 -27.08 -6.03 -46.02
N ALA A 117 -26.43 -5.33 -46.96
CA ALA A 117 -26.79 -5.33 -48.37
C ALA A 117 -26.63 -6.71 -49.02
N ASP A 118 -25.53 -7.41 -48.74
CA ASP A 118 -25.23 -8.76 -49.24
C ASP A 118 -26.26 -9.80 -48.75
N LEU A 119 -26.69 -9.69 -47.49
CA LEU A 119 -27.60 -10.63 -46.86
C LEU A 119 -29.07 -10.26 -47.08
N GLY A 120 -29.37 -9.02 -47.49
CA GLY A 120 -30.72 -8.52 -47.70
C GLY A 120 -31.56 -8.45 -46.43
N ILE A 121 -30.92 -8.21 -45.28
CA ILE A 121 -31.55 -8.17 -43.96
C ILE A 121 -31.96 -6.74 -43.56
N ALA A 122 -32.75 -6.63 -42.49
CA ALA A 122 -33.11 -5.33 -41.92
C ALA A 122 -31.89 -4.60 -41.32
N GLU A 123 -31.92 -3.26 -41.37
CA GLU A 123 -30.90 -2.42 -40.74
C GLU A 123 -30.85 -2.65 -39.23
N VAL A 124 -29.64 -2.78 -38.69
CA VAL A 124 -29.40 -2.99 -37.26
C VAL A 124 -29.01 -1.66 -36.61
N PRO A 125 -29.66 -1.23 -35.51
CA PRO A 125 -29.33 0.03 -34.86
C PRO A 125 -27.94 -0.02 -34.22
N VAL A 126 -27.10 0.97 -34.57
CA VAL A 126 -25.76 1.17 -34.02
C VAL A 126 -25.76 2.34 -33.04
N LYS A 127 -25.31 2.11 -31.82
CA LYS A 127 -25.14 3.11 -30.75
C LYS A 127 -23.65 3.36 -30.51
N TYR A 128 -23.30 4.59 -30.19
CA TYR A 128 -21.93 4.95 -29.83
C TYR A 128 -21.88 5.40 -28.38
N GLU A 129 -21.10 4.70 -27.57
CA GLU A 129 -20.94 4.99 -26.15
C GLU A 129 -19.46 5.19 -25.81
N LYS A 130 -19.19 6.14 -24.92
CA LYS A 130 -17.90 6.26 -24.25
C LYS A 130 -18.05 5.73 -22.84
N ARG A 131 -17.37 4.63 -22.53
CA ARG A 131 -17.35 4.04 -21.19
C ARG A 131 -15.95 4.20 -20.61
N SER A 132 -15.86 4.89 -19.49
CA SER A 132 -14.62 5.08 -18.74
C SER A 132 -14.71 4.39 -17.40
N ASN A 133 -13.74 3.52 -17.09
CA ASN A 133 -13.65 2.84 -15.80
C ASN A 133 -12.87 3.67 -14.78
N TRP A 134 -13.27 4.94 -14.58
CA TRP A 134 -12.55 5.89 -13.74
C TRP A 134 -12.28 5.38 -12.32
N LEU A 135 -13.20 4.56 -11.77
CA LEU A 135 -13.04 3.96 -10.45
C LEU A 135 -11.93 2.89 -10.44
N ALA A 136 -11.85 2.07 -11.49
CA ALA A 136 -10.80 1.07 -11.65
C ALA A 136 -9.45 1.74 -11.89
N ASP A 137 -9.43 2.81 -12.70
CA ASP A 137 -8.24 3.61 -12.96
C ASP A 137 -7.75 4.30 -11.68
N ALA A 138 -8.66 4.92 -10.94
CA ALA A 138 -8.38 5.54 -9.65
C ALA A 138 -7.88 4.49 -8.64
N PHE A 139 -8.50 3.31 -8.58
CA PHE A 139 -8.05 2.23 -7.70
C PHE A 139 -6.65 1.74 -8.08
N SER A 140 -6.38 1.52 -9.37
CA SER A 140 -5.07 1.11 -9.87
C SER A 140 -3.96 2.11 -9.47
N TRP A 141 -4.26 3.41 -9.51
CA TRP A 141 -3.32 4.45 -9.10
C TRP A 141 -3.20 4.62 -7.57
N ILE A 142 -4.32 4.56 -6.84
CA ILE A 142 -4.36 4.76 -5.37
C ILE A 142 -3.84 3.54 -4.61
N PHE A 143 -4.10 2.33 -5.10
CA PHE A 143 -3.72 1.07 -4.46
C PHE A 143 -2.23 0.99 -4.06
N PRO A 144 -1.25 1.26 -4.94
CA PRO A 144 0.17 1.25 -4.55
C PRO A 144 0.51 2.32 -3.50
N ILE A 145 -0.11 3.50 -3.56
CA ILE A 145 0.10 4.58 -2.57
C ILE A 145 -0.43 4.15 -1.20
N VAL A 146 -1.63 3.57 -1.17
CA VAL A 146 -2.24 3.07 0.07
C VAL A 146 -1.37 1.97 0.69
N ILE A 147 -0.87 1.03 -0.10
CA ILE A 147 0.06 0.00 0.39
C ILE A 147 1.32 0.64 0.99
N LEU A 148 1.92 1.62 0.29
CA LEU A 148 3.11 2.31 0.79
C LEU A 148 2.83 3.03 2.12
N VAL A 149 1.71 3.75 2.21
CA VAL A 149 1.30 4.45 3.44
C VAL A 149 1.02 3.45 4.57
N LEU A 150 0.33 2.35 4.29
CA LEU A 150 0.05 1.31 5.29
C LEU A 150 1.34 0.62 5.75
N LEU A 151 2.28 0.34 4.85
CA LEU A 151 3.60 -0.18 5.19
C LEU A 151 4.38 0.83 6.04
N TRP A 152 4.37 2.11 5.67
CA TRP A 152 5.03 3.17 6.43
C TRP A 152 4.44 3.32 7.84
N LEU A 153 3.11 3.34 7.96
CA LEU A 153 2.41 3.36 9.25
C LEU A 153 2.67 2.09 10.06
N PHE A 154 2.76 0.93 9.41
CA PHE A 154 3.11 -0.33 10.06
C PHE A 154 4.55 -0.29 10.61
N LEU A 155 5.51 0.23 9.84
CA LEU A 155 6.90 0.41 10.26
C LEU A 155 7.01 1.41 11.42
N LEU A 156 6.33 2.55 11.34
CA LEU A 156 6.29 3.53 12.43
C LEU A 156 5.65 2.95 13.69
N ARG A 157 4.57 2.18 13.55
CA ARG A 157 3.91 1.50 14.67
C ARG A 157 4.79 0.39 15.26
N ARG A 158 5.63 -0.27 14.44
CA ARG A 158 6.59 -1.28 14.88
C ARG A 158 7.80 -0.65 15.59
N MET A 159 8.28 0.49 15.11
CA MET A 159 9.44 1.18 15.68
C MET A 159 9.07 2.05 16.90
N GLY A 160 7.79 2.43 17.04
CA GLY A 160 7.23 3.13 18.20
C GLY A 160 6.53 2.23 19.23
N GLY A 161 6.75 0.91 19.16
CA GLY A 161 6.07 -0.07 20.00
C GLY A 161 6.54 -0.04 21.46
N ALA A 162 5.65 0.43 22.35
CA ALA A 162 5.66 0.29 23.82
C ALA A 162 6.51 1.29 24.63
N GLY A 163 5.91 2.44 24.98
CA GLY A 163 6.09 3.08 26.30
C GLY A 163 7.46 3.63 26.68
N GLY A 164 8.46 3.63 25.81
CA GLY A 164 9.81 4.08 26.13
C GLY A 164 10.15 5.40 25.45
N LYS A 165 10.50 6.41 26.25
CA LYS A 165 11.45 7.47 25.87
C LYS A 165 12.62 6.83 25.09
N GLY A 166 12.61 6.87 23.77
CA GLY A 166 13.60 6.12 22.97
C GLY A 166 13.19 5.76 21.54
N GLY A 167 11.96 6.08 21.11
CA GLY A 167 11.65 6.11 19.68
C GLY A 167 12.52 7.19 19.03
N VAL A 168 13.42 6.79 18.13
CA VAL A 168 14.25 7.71 17.34
C VAL A 168 13.30 8.60 16.55
N ASN A 169 13.10 9.82 17.04
CA ASN A 169 12.40 10.85 16.30
C ASN A 169 13.25 11.13 15.06
N PRO A 170 12.73 10.98 13.83
CA PRO A 170 13.49 11.33 12.62
C PRO A 170 13.93 12.80 12.62
N PHE A 171 13.24 13.64 13.40
CA PHE A 171 13.55 15.06 13.65
C PHE A 171 14.67 15.29 14.68
N ASP A 172 15.14 14.27 15.38
CA ASP A 172 16.33 14.35 16.26
C ASP A 172 17.63 14.05 15.49
N PHE A 173 17.57 13.82 14.17
CA PHE A 173 18.71 13.73 13.25
C PHE A 173 19.40 15.10 13.13
N GLY A 174 20.08 15.53 14.20
CA GLY A 174 20.72 16.84 14.30
C GLY A 174 20.92 17.32 15.72
N LYS A 175 20.28 16.69 16.71
CA LYS A 175 20.57 16.98 18.13
C LYS A 175 21.72 16.09 18.57
N SER A 176 22.83 16.70 19.02
CA SER A 176 23.92 15.93 19.61
C SER A 176 23.40 15.21 20.85
N SER A 177 23.53 13.89 20.88
CA SER A 177 23.27 13.10 22.08
C SER A 177 24.45 13.26 23.03
N ALA A 178 24.54 14.42 23.68
CA ALA A 178 25.50 14.65 24.74
C ALA A 178 24.97 13.97 26.00
N LYS A 179 25.69 12.95 26.48
CA LYS A 179 25.39 12.34 27.77
C LYS A 179 25.72 13.36 28.87
N LEU A 180 24.70 14.00 29.43
CA LEU A 180 24.87 14.96 30.53
C LEU A 180 25.28 14.16 31.79
N PHE A 181 26.54 14.28 32.18
CA PHE A 181 27.01 13.76 33.45
C PHE A 181 26.74 14.84 34.51
N ASP A 182 25.69 14.64 35.30
CA ASP A 182 25.39 15.48 36.45
C ASP A 182 26.41 15.19 37.57
N GLN A 183 26.72 16.16 38.43
CA GLN A 183 27.67 16.00 39.54
C GLN A 183 27.27 14.88 40.51
N HIS A 184 25.99 14.50 40.53
CA HIS A 184 25.45 13.36 41.29
C HIS A 184 25.69 11.99 40.62
N ASN A 185 25.99 11.95 39.32
CA ASN A 185 26.44 10.76 38.62
C ASN A 185 27.97 10.71 38.63
N HIS A 186 28.52 10.46 39.81
CA HIS A 186 29.97 10.34 40.02
C HIS A 186 30.55 9.26 39.09
N SER A 187 31.43 9.66 38.18
CA SER A 187 32.41 8.73 37.61
C SER A 187 33.20 8.13 38.78
N GLN A 188 33.10 6.81 38.97
CA GLN A 188 33.76 6.11 40.07
C GLN A 188 35.26 5.89 39.84
N VAL A 189 35.81 6.35 38.71
CA VAL A 189 37.19 6.09 38.31
C VAL A 189 38.10 7.24 38.73
N THR A 190 39.22 6.90 39.37
CA THR A 190 40.25 7.84 39.85
C THR A 190 41.61 7.58 39.20
N PHE A 191 42.60 8.46 39.42
CA PHE A 191 43.97 8.27 38.92
C PHE A 191 44.69 7.04 39.49
N ALA A 192 44.19 6.48 40.60
CA ALA A 192 44.69 5.24 41.18
C ALA A 192 44.32 4.02 40.32
N ASP A 193 43.21 4.10 39.58
CA ASP A 193 42.67 2.99 38.78
C ASP A 193 43.30 2.88 37.38
N VAL A 194 44.28 3.74 37.07
CA VAL A 194 44.99 3.76 35.78
C VAL A 194 46.40 3.20 36.00
N ALA A 195 46.90 2.31 35.13
CA ALA A 195 48.25 1.72 35.24
C ALA A 195 49.20 2.22 34.14
N GLY A 196 50.51 2.29 34.42
CA GLY A 196 51.59 2.43 33.43
C GLY A 196 51.82 3.81 32.80
N LEU A 197 50.90 4.76 32.93
CA LEU A 197 50.98 6.10 32.30
C LEU A 197 51.43 7.20 33.28
N ASP A 198 52.54 6.99 34.00
CA ASP A 198 52.90 7.87 35.12
C ASP A 198 53.24 9.31 34.69
N GLU A 199 53.89 9.49 33.53
CA GLU A 199 54.21 10.81 32.97
C GLU A 199 52.93 11.57 32.55
N ALA A 200 52.06 10.93 31.76
CA ALA A 200 50.78 11.52 31.36
C ALA A 200 49.86 11.81 32.56
N LYS A 201 49.92 11.01 33.63
CA LYS A 201 49.19 11.32 34.87
C LYS A 201 49.70 12.59 35.54
N VAL A 202 51.01 12.85 35.53
CA VAL A 202 51.57 14.08 36.13
C VAL A 202 51.07 15.31 35.38
N GLU A 203 51.12 15.30 34.04
CA GLU A 203 50.63 16.41 33.22
C GLU A 203 49.11 16.65 33.41
N ILE A 204 48.30 15.59 33.40
CA ILE A 204 46.85 15.72 33.58
C ILE A 204 46.48 16.15 35.01
N ARG A 205 47.26 15.75 36.03
CA ARG A 205 47.04 16.20 37.42
C ARG A 205 47.17 17.71 37.55
N GLU A 206 48.09 18.34 36.84
CA GLU A 206 48.23 19.80 36.84
C GLU A 206 46.95 20.48 36.31
N ILE A 207 46.37 19.94 35.23
CA ILE A 207 45.11 20.45 34.68
C ILE A 207 43.95 20.26 35.66
N VAL A 208 43.88 19.11 36.34
CA VAL A 208 42.85 18.87 37.37
C VAL A 208 43.01 19.81 38.56
N ASP A 209 44.25 20.07 39.02
CA ASP A 209 44.50 21.01 40.11
C ASP A 209 44.16 22.45 39.71
N PHE A 210 44.46 22.81 38.46
CA PHE A 210 44.03 24.07 37.86
C PHE A 210 42.50 24.20 37.88
N LEU A 211 41.76 23.16 37.48
CA LEU A 211 40.29 23.17 37.46
C LEU A 211 39.69 23.23 38.87
N LYS A 212 40.38 22.71 39.89
CA LYS A 212 39.97 22.80 41.30
C LYS A 212 40.24 24.18 41.89
N ASN A 213 41.36 24.82 41.53
CA ASN A 213 41.85 26.06 42.12
C ASN A 213 42.17 27.15 41.05
N PRO A 214 41.21 27.53 40.18
CA PRO A 214 41.50 28.37 39.01
C PRO A 214 42.02 29.76 39.36
N ASP A 215 41.59 30.32 40.49
CA ASP A 215 41.97 31.68 40.90
C ASP A 215 43.46 31.79 41.24
N HIS A 216 44.05 30.74 41.82
CA HIS A 216 45.46 30.73 42.18
C HIS A 216 46.36 30.83 40.94
N TYR A 217 46.07 30.01 39.93
CA TYR A 217 46.83 29.97 38.69
C TYR A 217 46.60 31.21 37.82
N THR A 218 45.36 31.72 37.78
CA THR A 218 45.04 32.95 37.04
C THR A 218 45.78 34.16 37.62
N ARG A 219 45.93 34.27 38.95
CA ARG A 219 46.73 35.33 39.61
C ARG A 219 48.21 35.27 39.26
N LEU A 220 48.75 34.07 39.02
CA LEU A 220 50.12 33.86 38.57
C LEU A 220 50.30 34.14 37.06
N GLY A 221 49.22 34.52 36.36
CA GLY A 221 49.22 34.80 34.92
C GLY A 221 49.10 33.56 34.04
N ALA A 222 48.82 32.39 34.61
CA ALA A 222 48.64 31.16 33.84
C ALA A 222 47.29 31.16 33.10
N LYS A 223 47.28 30.67 31.86
CA LYS A 223 46.10 30.63 30.99
C LYS A 223 45.47 29.24 30.97
N ILE A 224 44.15 29.17 31.13
CA ILE A 224 43.41 27.91 31.12
C ILE A 224 43.53 27.22 29.74
N PRO A 225 43.95 25.95 29.69
CA PRO A 225 43.87 25.14 28.47
C PRO A 225 42.41 24.96 28.03
N LYS A 226 42.11 25.16 26.74
CA LYS A 226 40.74 25.06 26.20
C LYS A 226 40.34 23.65 25.75
N GLY A 227 41.28 22.71 25.80
CA GLY A 227 41.09 21.32 25.43
C GLY A 227 42.41 20.57 25.51
N VAL A 228 42.33 19.27 25.78
CA VAL A 228 43.47 18.35 25.77
C VAL A 228 43.16 17.28 24.75
N MET A 229 44.09 17.04 23.83
CA MET A 229 43.98 15.93 22.89
C MET A 229 44.86 14.80 23.41
N LEU A 230 44.25 13.67 23.76
CA LEU A 230 44.98 12.45 24.10
C LEU A 230 45.19 11.66 22.80
N ILE A 231 46.44 11.53 22.38
CA ILE A 231 46.83 10.77 21.18
C ILE A 231 47.68 9.59 21.65
N GLY A 232 47.37 8.40 21.18
CA GLY A 232 48.07 7.15 21.48
C GLY A 232 47.79 6.10 20.43
#